data_AF-A0A415ZLN3-F1
#
_entry.id   AF-A0A415ZLN3-F1
#
_cell.length_a   1.000
_cell.length_b   1.000
_cell.length_c   1.000
_cell.angle_alpha   90.00
_cell.angle_beta   90.00
_cell.angle_gamma   90.00
#
_symmetry.space_group_name_H-M   'P 1'
#
loop_
_entity.id
_entity.type
_entity.pdbx_description
1 polymer ?
#
loop_
_entity_poly.entity_id
_entity_poly.type
_entity_poly.pdbx_seq_one_letter_code
_entity_poly.pdbx_strand_id
1 'polypeptide(L)'
;MGYYANGSGFATLKRDADITELKDKLDALDVRFDWNIDKDSVDFYESDKYYEDETIEFLDTLAPYVAEGEANYIGEDGCIWRFRFDPDEQEWVEETATIDYNFESYTDEQMIEELDRRSYLVQKKPQSN
;
A
#
# COMPACT_ATOMS: atom_id res chain seq x y z
N MET A 1 -11.33 -18.60 3.93
CA MET A 1 -12.28 -17.52 4.24
C MET A 1 -11.64 -16.25 3.70
N GLY A 2 -12.32 -15.50 2.82
CA GLY A 2 -11.76 -14.24 2.32
C GLY A 2 -11.84 -13.19 3.41
N TYR A 3 -10.78 -12.40 3.54
CA TYR A 3 -10.73 -11.24 4.43
C TYR A 3 -11.41 -10.07 3.74
N TYR A 4 -12.33 -9.35 4.39
CA TYR A 4 -12.98 -8.23 3.74
C TYR A 4 -12.06 -7.00 3.79
N ALA A 5 -11.71 -6.47 2.64
CA ALA A 5 -10.96 -5.24 2.52
C ALA A 5 -11.28 -4.53 1.21
N ASN A 6 -11.06 -3.22 1.21
CA ASN A 6 -11.07 -2.44 0.00
C ASN A 6 -9.66 -1.91 -0.26
N GLY A 7 -9.20 -2.04 -1.49
CA GLY A 7 -7.88 -1.63 -1.92
C GLY A 7 -7.91 -0.85 -3.22
N SER A 8 -6.96 0.06 -3.36
CA SER A 8 -6.73 0.79 -4.60
C SER A 8 -5.25 1.09 -4.74
N GLY A 9 -4.73 0.95 -5.95
CA GLY A 9 -3.34 1.26 -6.22
C GLY A 9 -3.13 1.86 -7.60
N PHE A 10 -1.95 2.44 -7.74
CA PHE A 10 -1.43 2.92 -9.01
C PHE A 10 0.04 2.55 -9.13
N ALA A 11 0.49 2.36 -10.37
CA ALA A 11 1.88 2.15 -10.70
C ALA A 11 2.24 2.94 -11.95
N THR A 12 3.28 3.76 -11.88
CA THR A 12 3.87 4.44 -13.03
C THR A 12 4.89 3.53 -13.69
N LEU A 13 4.77 3.38 -15.00
CA LEU A 13 5.62 2.51 -15.81
C LEU A 13 6.94 3.18 -16.17
N LYS A 14 7.98 2.36 -16.35
CA LYS A 14 9.26 2.77 -16.93
C LYS A 14 9.02 3.30 -18.35
N ARG A 15 9.82 4.29 -18.77
CA ARG A 15 9.66 4.95 -20.08
C ARG A 15 9.76 4.01 -21.28
N ASP A 16 10.49 2.92 -21.14
CA ASP A 16 10.75 1.90 -22.15
C ASP A 16 9.97 0.60 -21.89
N ALA A 17 9.00 0.61 -20.97
CA ALA A 17 8.16 -0.54 -20.70
C ALA A 17 7.38 -0.97 -21.95
N ASP A 18 7.40 -2.28 -22.23
CA ASP A 18 6.54 -2.86 -23.27
C ASP A 18 5.12 -3.02 -22.71
N ILE A 19 4.29 -2.01 -22.96
CA ILE A 19 2.89 -1.98 -22.52
C ILE A 19 2.07 -3.14 -23.14
N THR A 20 2.43 -3.59 -24.35
CA THR A 20 1.68 -4.67 -25.01
C THR A 20 1.97 -6.00 -24.31
N GLU A 21 3.25 -6.29 -24.06
CA GLU A 21 3.64 -7.49 -23.30
C GLU A 21 3.07 -7.46 -21.87
N LEU A 22 3.15 -6.31 -21.20
CA LEU A 22 2.59 -6.16 -19.86
C LEU A 22 1.08 -6.45 -19.87
N LYS A 23 0.33 -5.85 -20.80
CA LYS A 23 -1.11 -6.07 -20.91
C LYS A 23 -1.43 -7.55 -21.12
N ASP A 24 -0.72 -8.24 -22.01
CA ASP A 24 -0.94 -9.67 -22.26
C ASP A 24 -0.69 -10.51 -21.01
N LYS A 25 0.34 -10.16 -20.20
CA LYS A 25 0.62 -10.83 -18.92
C LYS A 25 -0.49 -10.60 -17.91
N LEU A 26 -0.95 -9.35 -17.75
CA LEU A 26 -2.03 -9.02 -16.81
C LEU A 26 -3.37 -9.62 -17.23
N ASP A 27 -3.69 -9.63 -18.53
CA ASP A 27 -4.91 -10.25 -19.08
C ASP A 27 -4.92 -11.78 -18.89
N ALA A 28 -3.75 -12.40 -18.67
CA ALA A 28 -3.63 -13.83 -18.40
C ALA A 28 -3.75 -14.21 -16.92
N LEU A 29 -3.74 -13.23 -16.00
CA LEU A 29 -3.90 -13.47 -14.58
C LEU A 29 -5.38 -13.74 -14.23
N ASP A 30 -5.61 -14.67 -13.31
CA ASP A 30 -6.95 -14.97 -12.77
C ASP A 30 -7.17 -14.17 -11.48
N VAL A 31 -7.24 -12.85 -11.61
CA VAL A 31 -7.46 -11.92 -10.48
C VAL A 31 -8.90 -11.45 -10.43
N ARG A 32 -9.42 -11.23 -9.22
CA ARG A 32 -10.83 -10.86 -8.99
C ARG A 32 -11.07 -9.37 -8.76
N PHE A 33 -10.14 -8.54 -9.20
CA PHE A 33 -10.20 -7.10 -9.08
C PHE A 33 -9.98 -6.41 -10.43
N ASP A 34 -10.45 -5.18 -10.52
CA ASP A 34 -10.40 -4.41 -11.76
C ASP A 34 -9.05 -3.71 -11.89
N TRP A 35 -8.54 -3.65 -13.11
CA TRP A 35 -7.36 -2.87 -13.44
C TRP A 35 -7.46 -2.26 -14.84
N ASN A 36 -6.70 -1.20 -15.06
CA ASN A 36 -6.62 -0.51 -16.35
C ASN A 36 -5.19 0.02 -16.56
N ILE A 37 -4.77 0.09 -17.83
CA ILE A 37 -3.56 0.78 -18.23
C ILE A 37 -3.96 2.06 -18.97
N ASP A 38 -3.56 3.23 -18.46
CA ASP A 38 -3.66 4.50 -19.18
C ASP A 38 -2.27 5.04 -19.48
N LYS A 39 -1.88 5.01 -20.76
CA LYS A 39 -0.56 5.44 -21.26
C LYS A 39 0.60 4.81 -20.50
N ASP A 40 1.10 5.49 -19.47
CA ASP A 40 2.27 5.18 -18.67
C ASP A 40 1.91 4.86 -17.21
N SER A 41 0.63 4.64 -16.89
CA SER A 41 0.19 4.17 -15.57
C SER A 41 -0.69 2.94 -15.65
N VAL A 42 -0.64 2.15 -14.58
CA VAL A 42 -1.59 1.08 -14.28
C VAL A 42 -2.34 1.47 -13.02
N ASP A 43 -3.66 1.50 -13.09
CA ASP A 43 -4.55 1.72 -11.95
C ASP A 43 -5.30 0.43 -11.65
N PHE A 44 -5.47 0.08 -10.38
CA PHE A 44 -6.20 -1.12 -9.97
C PHE A 44 -7.00 -0.90 -8.70
N TYR A 45 -8.11 -1.62 -8.59
CA TYR A 45 -9.08 -1.48 -7.52
C TYR A 45 -9.69 -2.82 -7.14
N GLU A 46 -9.58 -3.17 -5.86
CA GLU A 46 -10.10 -4.38 -5.27
C GLU A 46 -11.16 -4.02 -4.23
N SER A 47 -12.34 -4.63 -4.32
CA SER A 47 -13.44 -4.38 -3.40
C SER A 47 -14.02 -5.66 -2.82
N ASP A 48 -14.69 -5.52 -1.70
CA ASP A 48 -15.33 -6.59 -0.94
C ASP A 48 -14.33 -7.54 -0.30
N LYS A 49 -13.61 -8.35 -1.09
CA LYS A 49 -12.74 -9.39 -0.56
C LYS A 49 -11.31 -9.22 -1.04
N TYR A 50 -10.41 -9.21 -0.08
CA TYR A 50 -8.97 -9.25 -0.29
C TYR A 50 -8.51 -10.69 -0.49
N TYR A 51 -7.76 -10.90 -1.57
CA TYR A 51 -7.08 -12.16 -1.85
C TYR A 51 -5.60 -11.91 -2.01
N GLU A 52 -4.88 -12.02 -0.89
CA GLU A 52 -3.44 -11.76 -0.78
C GLU A 52 -2.63 -12.41 -1.90
N ASP A 53 -2.86 -13.70 -2.18
CA ASP A 53 -2.16 -14.42 -3.25
C ASP A 53 -2.37 -13.77 -4.64
N GLU A 54 -3.58 -13.30 -4.95
CA GLU A 54 -3.92 -12.65 -6.23
C GLU A 54 -3.31 -11.25 -6.31
N THR A 55 -3.34 -10.50 -5.20
CA THR A 55 -2.70 -9.19 -5.11
C THR A 55 -1.20 -9.31 -5.32
N ILE A 56 -0.54 -10.25 -4.64
CA ILE A 56 0.91 -10.46 -4.75
C ILE A 56 1.27 -10.88 -6.18
N GLU A 57 0.55 -11.83 -6.77
CA GLU A 57 0.82 -12.28 -8.15
C GLU A 57 0.70 -11.12 -9.17
N PHE A 58 -0.28 -10.25 -8.99
CA PHE A 58 -0.45 -9.07 -9.83
C PHE A 58 0.69 -8.05 -9.65
N LEU A 59 1.06 -7.75 -8.41
CA LEU A 59 2.16 -6.84 -8.09
C LEU A 59 3.51 -7.37 -8.59
N ASP A 60 3.78 -8.67 -8.43
CA ASP A 60 4.98 -9.33 -8.95
C ASP A 60 5.04 -9.30 -10.48
N THR A 61 3.89 -9.47 -11.15
CA THR A 61 3.81 -9.35 -12.61
C THR A 61 4.09 -7.93 -13.09
N LEU A 62 3.67 -6.92 -12.31
CA LEU A 62 3.94 -5.50 -12.58
C LEU A 62 5.40 -5.11 -12.33
N ALA A 63 6.04 -5.63 -11.28
CA ALA A 63 7.33 -5.17 -10.75
C ALA A 63 8.41 -4.88 -11.82
N PRO A 64 8.63 -5.73 -12.86
CA PRO A 64 9.66 -5.46 -13.87
C PRO A 64 9.42 -4.18 -14.68
N TYR A 65 8.17 -3.74 -14.79
CA TYR A 65 7.73 -2.62 -15.63
C TYR A 65 7.57 -1.31 -14.87
N VAL A 66 7.58 -1.35 -13.54
CA VAL A 66 7.23 -0.22 -12.68
C VAL A 66 8.45 0.63 -12.32
N ALA A 67 8.29 1.95 -12.36
CA ALA A 67 9.27 2.93 -11.90
C ALA A 67 8.95 3.41 -10.47
N GLU A 68 7.67 3.59 -10.16
CA GLU A 68 7.15 3.96 -8.85
C GLU A 68 5.69 3.49 -8.73
N GLY A 69 5.22 3.23 -7.51
CA GLY A 69 3.83 2.83 -7.31
C GLY A 69 3.49 2.55 -5.85
N GLU A 70 2.19 2.56 -5.56
CA GLU A 70 1.65 2.17 -4.26
C GLU A 70 0.26 1.53 -4.40
N ALA A 71 -0.06 0.62 -3.47
CA ALA A 71 -1.36 0.00 -3.32
C ALA A 71 -1.80 0.14 -1.86
N ASN A 72 -2.90 0.82 -1.59
CA ASN A 72 -3.38 1.07 -0.22
C ASN A 72 -4.62 0.23 0.06
N TYR A 73 -4.71 -0.33 1.26
CA TYR A 73 -5.78 -1.22 1.68
C TYR A 73 -6.34 -0.85 3.06
N ILE A 74 -7.65 -1.03 3.22
CA ILE A 74 -8.37 -0.87 4.48
C ILE A 74 -9.22 -2.13 4.71
N GLY A 75 -8.91 -2.85 5.78
CA GLY A 75 -9.61 -4.06 6.21
C GLY A 75 -10.87 -3.80 7.03
N GLU A 76 -11.73 -4.81 7.14
CA GLU A 76 -12.98 -4.75 7.91
C GLU A 76 -12.79 -4.55 9.42
N ASP A 77 -11.60 -4.86 9.95
CA ASP A 77 -11.24 -4.67 11.35
C ASP A 77 -10.56 -3.30 11.62
N GLY A 78 -10.44 -2.46 10.59
CA GLY A 78 -9.76 -1.16 10.65
C GLY A 78 -8.25 -1.23 10.51
N CYS A 79 -7.66 -2.41 10.25
CA CYS A 79 -6.27 -2.52 9.84
C CYS A 79 -6.05 -1.82 8.50
N ILE A 80 -4.94 -1.11 8.39
CA ILE A 80 -4.54 -0.42 7.17
C ILE A 80 -3.16 -0.95 6.79
N TRP A 81 -2.98 -1.30 5.55
CA TRP A 81 -1.67 -1.65 5.02
C TRP A 81 -1.53 -1.09 3.62
N ARG A 82 -0.29 -1.05 3.14
CA ARG A 82 0.00 -0.69 1.77
C ARG A 82 1.15 -1.51 1.23
N PHE A 83 1.19 -1.67 -0.08
CA PHE A 83 2.38 -2.10 -0.81
C PHE A 83 3.00 -0.88 -1.44
N ARG A 84 4.29 -0.65 -1.22
CA ARG A 84 5.07 0.42 -1.86
C ARG A 84 6.13 -0.21 -2.74
N PHE A 85 6.24 0.24 -3.98
CA PHE A 85 7.31 -0.23 -4.86
C PHE A 85 8.66 0.35 -4.42
N ASP A 86 9.65 -0.52 -4.23
CA ASP A 86 11.04 -0.15 -4.02
C ASP A 86 11.79 -0.19 -5.37
N PRO A 87 12.18 0.97 -5.94
CA PRO A 87 12.86 1.00 -7.23
C PRO A 87 14.30 0.47 -7.18
N ASP A 88 14.95 0.46 -6.01
CA ASP A 88 16.32 -0.02 -5.85
C ASP A 88 16.36 -1.54 -5.82
N GLU A 89 15.39 -2.16 -5.15
CA GLU A 89 15.26 -3.62 -5.03
C GLU A 89 14.36 -4.24 -6.13
N GLN A 90 13.60 -3.40 -6.85
CA GLN A 90 12.62 -3.80 -7.88
C GLN A 90 11.53 -4.74 -7.36
N GLU A 91 11.08 -4.50 -6.13
CA GLU A 91 10.07 -5.32 -5.46
C GLU A 91 9.03 -4.46 -4.75
N TRP A 92 7.88 -5.07 -4.44
CA TRP A 92 6.84 -4.44 -3.65
C TRP A 92 7.03 -4.78 -2.17
N VAL A 93 7.16 -3.75 -1.35
CA VAL A 93 7.32 -3.89 0.10
C VAL A 93 6.00 -3.62 0.78
N GLU A 94 5.53 -4.58 1.57
CA GLU A 94 4.35 -4.39 2.43
C GLU A 94 4.71 -3.55 3.66
N GLU A 95 3.90 -2.53 3.90
CA GLU A 95 3.98 -1.64 5.05
C GLU A 95 2.62 -1.61 5.76
N THR A 96 2.58 -2.09 6.99
CA THR A 96 1.36 -2.08 7.83
C THR A 96 1.31 -0.85 8.72
N ALA A 97 0.12 -0.28 8.90
CA ALA A 97 -0.13 0.84 9.81
C ALA A 97 -1.38 0.58 10.67
N THR A 98 -1.41 1.21 11.85
CA THR A 98 -2.59 1.18 12.72
C THR A 98 -2.97 2.60 13.07
N ILE A 99 -4.24 2.94 12.83
CA ILE A 99 -4.81 4.20 13.34
C ILE A 99 -5.12 3.98 14.82
N ASP A 100 -4.50 4.79 15.68
CA ASP A 100 -4.85 4.84 17.09
C ASP A 100 -5.80 6.01 17.34
N TYR A 101 -7.09 5.71 17.49
CA TYR A 101 -8.13 6.70 17.80
C TYR A 101 -8.06 7.23 19.23
N ASN A 102 -7.29 6.60 20.12
CA ASN A 102 -7.17 7.01 21.51
C ASN A 102 -6.03 8.00 21.74
N PHE A 103 -5.35 8.45 20.67
CA PHE A 103 -4.23 9.38 20.75
C PHE A 103 -4.58 10.67 21.54
N GLU A 104 -5.82 11.13 21.46
CA GLU A 104 -6.34 12.29 22.20
C GLU A 104 -6.57 12.05 23.70
N SER A 105 -6.64 10.77 24.11
CA SER A 105 -6.83 10.36 25.51
C SER A 105 -5.50 10.04 26.22
N TYR A 106 -4.40 10.05 25.48
CA TYR A 106 -3.09 9.77 26.03
C TYR A 106 -2.67 10.87 27.00
N THR A 107 -2.09 10.48 28.14
CA THR A 107 -1.29 11.44 28.91
C THR A 107 -0.05 11.84 28.11
N ASP A 108 0.59 12.95 28.50
CA ASP A 108 1.84 13.37 27.87
C ASP A 108 2.92 12.26 27.92
N GLU A 109 2.95 11.46 29.00
CA GLU A 109 3.89 10.35 29.14
C GLU A 109 3.59 9.20 28.16
N GLN A 110 2.31 8.82 28.03
CA GLN A 110 1.88 7.79 27.08
C GLN A 110 2.14 8.20 25.62
N MET A 111 1.95 9.50 25.34
CA MET A 111 2.27 10.10 24.05
C MET A 111 3.76 10.03 23.71
N ILE A 112 4.61 10.38 24.67
CA ILE A 112 6.07 10.33 24.50
C ILE A 112 6.53 8.88 24.28
N GLU A 113 6.03 7.94 25.09
CA GLU A 113 6.40 6.52 24.99
C GLU A 113 5.98 5.92 23.63
N GLU A 114 4.78 6.22 23.16
CA GLU A 114 4.28 5.70 21.87
C GLU A 114 5.06 6.28 20.68
N LEU A 115 5.40 7.57 20.72
CA LEU A 115 6.18 8.21 19.66
C LEU A 115 7.65 7.75 19.67
N ASP A 116 8.24 7.52 20.85
CA ASP A 116 9.59 6.94 20.98
C ASP A 116 9.62 5.49 20.47
N ARG A 117 8.59 4.69 20.77
CA ARG A 117 8.42 3.33 20.21
C ARG A 117 8.40 3.32 18.69
N ARG A 118 7.85 4.37 18.08
CA ARG A 118 7.82 4.58 16.62
C ARG A 118 9.09 5.27 16.08
N SER A 119 10.12 5.45 16.91
CA SER A 119 11.41 6.06 16.57
C SER A 119 11.35 7.55 16.20
N TYR A 120 10.34 8.27 16.68
CA TYR A 120 10.30 9.73 16.53
C TYR A 120 11.09 10.44 17.63
N LEU A 121 11.72 11.57 17.27
CA LEU A 121 12.30 12.49 18.25
C LEU A 121 11.19 13.37 18.86
N VAL A 122 10.96 13.22 20.17
CA VAL A 122 9.88 13.92 20.87
C VAL A 122 10.44 15.04 21.75
N GLN A 123 9.85 16.23 21.67
CA GLN A 123 10.15 17.34 22.57
C GLN A 123 8.85 17.97 23.10
N LYS A 124 8.64 17.89 24.42
CA LYS A 124 7.56 18.62 25.08
C LYS A 124 7.93 20.10 25.23
N LYS A 125 7.10 20.98 24.67
CA LYS A 125 7.24 22.43 24.91
C LYS A 125 6.66 22.77 26.28
N PRO A 126 7.34 23.62 27.08
CA PRO A 126 6.77 24.12 28.33
C PRO A 126 5.50 24.92 28.03
N GLN A 127 4.45 24.73 28.84
CA GLN A 127 3.26 25.58 28.78
C GLN A 127 3.64 26.99 29.23
N SER A 128 3.44 27.97 28.36
CA SER A 128 3.55 29.39 28.75
C SER A 128 2.30 29.76 29.57
N ASN A 129 2.53 30.28 30.78
CA ASN A 129 1.50 30.87 31.64
C ASN A 129 0.90 32.16 31.05
#